data_AF-A0A914Y3P2-F1
#
_entry.id   AF-A0A914Y3P2-F1
#
_cell.length_a   1.000
_cell.length_b   1.000
_cell.length_c   1.000
_cell.angle_alpha   90.00
_cell.angle_beta   90.00
_cell.angle_gamma   90.00
#
_symmetry.space_group_name_H-M   'P 1'
#
loop_
_entity.id
_entity.type
_entity.pdbx_description
1 polymer ?
#
loop_
_entity_poly.entity_id
_entity_poly.type
_entity_poly.pdbx_seq_one_letter_code
_entity_poly.pdbx_strand_id
1 'polypeptide(L)'
;MKPNFVRFVCISDTHERLNELCPRIPDGDVLIHCGDFTNDGEKWQILKFNKELQTLPHKYKIVIAGNHESGFEGNEIWTLRNLKRNGKGTDKGYKFLTNCIYLYDTSVTVILLSY
;
A
#
# COMPACT_ATOMS: atom_id res chain seq x y z
N MET A 1 -7.13 9.42 -20.81
CA MET A 1 -5.66 9.66 -20.83
C MET A 1 -5.38 10.83 -21.74
N LYS A 2 -4.46 11.73 -21.36
CA LYS A 2 -3.90 12.71 -22.32
C LYS A 2 -2.75 12.01 -23.05
N PRO A 3 -2.69 12.02 -24.39
CA PRO A 3 -1.54 11.45 -25.09
C PRO A 3 -0.25 12.13 -24.60
N ASN A 4 0.80 11.32 -24.40
CA ASN A 4 2.17 11.71 -24.01
C ASN A 4 2.42 12.16 -22.55
N PHE A 5 1.47 12.00 -21.63
CA PHE A 5 1.70 12.28 -20.20
C PHE A 5 1.31 11.10 -19.33
N VAL A 6 2.10 10.86 -18.28
CA VAL A 6 1.79 9.91 -17.22
C VAL A 6 1.37 10.71 -15.97
N ARG A 7 0.22 10.39 -15.40
CA ARG A 7 -0.25 10.94 -14.14
C ARG A 7 -0.02 9.95 -13.00
N PHE A 8 0.87 10.34 -12.10
CA PHE A 8 1.02 9.69 -10.80
C PHE A 8 0.03 10.29 -9.79
N VAL A 9 -0.58 9.44 -8.99
CA VAL A 9 -1.43 9.81 -7.85
C VAL A 9 -0.76 9.27 -6.60
N CYS A 10 -0.24 10.15 -5.76
CA CYS A 10 0.51 9.78 -4.57
C CYS A 10 -0.35 10.02 -3.32
N ILE A 11 -0.51 8.98 -2.50
CA ILE A 11 -1.20 9.02 -1.21
C ILE A 11 -0.34 8.30 -0.16
N SER A 12 -0.66 8.48 1.12
CA SER A 12 0.06 7.86 2.24
C SER A 12 -0.82 7.88 3.48
N ASP A 13 -0.41 7.17 4.53
CA ASP A 13 -0.93 7.34 5.91
C ASP A 13 -2.46 7.20 6.00
N THR A 14 -3.02 6.27 5.24
CA THR A 14 -4.47 6.09 5.19
C THR A 14 -5.02 5.46 6.46
N HIS A 15 -4.21 4.76 7.25
CA HIS A 15 -4.59 4.20 8.56
C HIS A 15 -5.97 3.52 8.55
N GLU A 16 -6.16 2.59 7.61
CA GLU A 16 -7.42 1.86 7.35
C GLU A 16 -8.62 2.66 6.81
N ARG A 17 -8.39 3.90 6.40
CA ARG A 17 -9.44 4.81 5.91
C ARG A 17 -9.43 4.99 4.40
N LEU A 18 -8.79 4.08 3.65
CA LEU A 18 -8.69 4.19 2.19
C LEU A 18 -10.08 4.32 1.55
N ASN A 19 -11.06 3.50 1.95
CA ASN A 19 -12.44 3.61 1.44
C ASN A 19 -13.10 4.98 1.69
N GLU A 20 -12.80 5.65 2.81
CA GLU A 20 -13.31 7.01 3.08
C GLU A 20 -12.68 8.06 2.15
N LEU A 21 -11.44 7.80 1.73
CA LEU A 21 -10.67 8.68 0.85
C LEU A 21 -10.94 8.41 -0.63
N CYS A 22 -11.40 7.21 -1.01
CA CYS A 22 -11.69 6.81 -2.40
C CYS A 22 -12.44 7.89 -3.21
N PRO A 23 -13.52 8.54 -2.71
CA PRO A 23 -14.23 9.57 -3.47
C PRO A 23 -13.40 10.84 -3.77
N ARG A 24 -12.28 11.04 -3.07
CA ARG A 24 -11.38 12.20 -3.21
C ARG A 24 -10.10 11.87 -3.96
N ILE A 25 -9.81 10.58 -4.20
CA ILE A 25 -8.62 10.16 -4.93
C ILE A 25 -8.87 10.41 -6.42
N PRO A 26 -8.10 11.31 -7.08
CA PRO A 26 -8.31 11.61 -8.48
C PRO A 26 -7.91 10.45 -9.38
N ASP A 27 -8.50 10.39 -10.56
CA ASP A 27 -8.05 9.48 -11.63
C ASP A 27 -6.60 9.75 -12.02
N GLY A 28 -5.87 8.67 -12.32
CA GLY A 28 -4.52 8.70 -12.85
C GLY A 28 -4.08 7.32 -13.36
N ASP A 29 -2.89 7.26 -13.93
CA ASP A 29 -2.37 6.06 -14.57
C ASP A 29 -1.70 5.12 -13.56
N VAL A 30 -1.01 5.71 -12.58
CA VAL A 30 -0.27 5.00 -11.54
C VAL A 30 -0.63 5.60 -10.18
N LEU A 31 -1.17 4.77 -9.28
CA LEU A 31 -1.32 5.09 -7.87
C LEU A 31 -0.07 4.64 -7.11
N ILE A 32 0.45 5.49 -6.22
CA ILE A 32 1.52 5.17 -5.28
C ILE A 32 1.00 5.40 -3.86
N HIS A 33 1.04 4.37 -3.01
CA HIS A 33 0.80 4.49 -1.58
C HIS A 33 2.12 4.39 -0.81
N CYS A 34 2.48 5.46 -0.10
CA CYS A 34 3.79 5.61 0.55
C CYS A 34 3.88 5.05 1.98
N GLY A 35 3.15 3.95 2.27
CA GLY A 35 3.13 3.32 3.59
C GLY A 35 2.03 3.82 4.55
N ASP A 36 1.96 3.20 5.72
CA ASP A 36 1.02 3.46 6.81
C ASP A 36 -0.46 3.31 6.40
N PHE A 37 -0.75 2.23 5.66
CA PHE A 37 -2.12 1.90 5.27
C PHE A 37 -2.88 1.08 6.31
N THR A 38 -2.18 0.46 7.26
CA THR A 38 -2.77 -0.22 8.42
C THR A 38 -2.59 0.62 9.69
N ASN A 39 -3.28 0.23 10.78
CA ASN A 39 -2.97 0.78 12.09
C ASN A 39 -1.89 -0.03 12.81
N ASP A 40 -1.82 -1.35 12.63
CA ASP A 40 -0.88 -2.19 13.37
C ASP A 40 -0.38 -3.41 12.57
N GLY A 41 -0.62 -3.48 11.26
CA GLY A 41 -0.20 -4.60 10.41
C GLY A 41 -0.98 -5.88 10.62
N GLU A 42 -2.17 -5.83 11.22
CA GLU A 42 -2.99 -7.02 11.44
C GLU A 42 -3.55 -7.55 10.11
N LYS A 43 -3.63 -8.88 9.98
CA LYS A 43 -3.99 -9.55 8.73
C LYS A 43 -5.29 -9.04 8.13
N TRP A 44 -6.31 -8.77 8.97
CA TRP A 44 -7.59 -8.26 8.50
C TRP A 44 -7.48 -6.83 7.96
N GLN A 45 -6.61 -5.98 8.52
CA GLN A 45 -6.34 -4.62 8.03
C GLN A 45 -5.67 -4.67 6.66
N ILE A 46 -4.70 -5.58 6.48
CA ILE A 46 -4.02 -5.79 5.20
C ILE A 46 -5.00 -6.29 4.13
N LEU A 47 -5.85 -7.27 4.46
CA LEU A 47 -6.86 -7.79 3.54
C LEU A 47 -7.91 -6.74 3.19
N LYS A 48 -8.35 -5.94 4.16
CA LYS A 48 -9.25 -4.80 3.96
C LYS A 48 -8.63 -3.79 2.99
N PHE A 49 -7.41 -3.34 3.27
CA PHE A 49 -6.68 -2.42 2.39
C PHE A 49 -6.54 -3.00 0.97
N ASN A 50 -6.11 -4.25 0.83
CA ASN A 50 -5.94 -4.89 -0.48
C ASN A 50 -7.26 -4.94 -1.28
N LYS A 51 -8.39 -5.16 -0.60
CA LYS A 51 -9.73 -5.14 -1.21
C LYS A 51 -10.17 -3.73 -1.60
N GLU A 52 -9.96 -2.75 -0.73
CA GLU A 52 -10.30 -1.34 -1.01
C GLU A 52 -9.47 -0.78 -2.17
N LEU A 53 -8.17 -1.10 -2.20
CA LEU A 53 -7.24 -0.71 -3.26
C LEU A 53 -7.66 -1.24 -4.64
N GLN A 54 -8.29 -2.42 -4.69
CA GLN A 54 -8.80 -3.00 -5.94
C GLN A 54 -9.84 -2.10 -6.61
N THR A 55 -10.63 -1.36 -5.84
CA THR A 55 -11.74 -0.54 -6.33
C THR A 55 -11.29 0.74 -7.03
N LEU A 56 -10.04 1.17 -6.81
CA LEU A 56 -9.49 2.37 -7.42
C LEU A 56 -9.20 2.13 -8.92
N PRO A 57 -9.49 3.12 -9.80
CA PRO A 57 -9.46 2.93 -11.25
C PRO A 57 -8.04 2.91 -11.85
N HIS A 58 -7.01 3.22 -11.06
CA HIS A 58 -5.63 3.30 -11.52
C HIS A 58 -5.13 1.95 -12.06
N LYS A 59 -4.53 1.97 -13.25
CA LYS A 59 -4.05 0.76 -13.94
C LYS A 59 -2.95 0.05 -13.16
N TYR A 60 -2.02 0.84 -12.61
CA TYR A 60 -0.98 0.33 -11.73
C TYR A 60 -1.16 0.91 -10.33
N LYS A 61 -0.98 0.06 -9.32
CA LYS A 61 -0.92 0.45 -7.91
C LYS A 61 0.40 -0.04 -7.35
N ILE A 62 1.20 0.88 -6.81
CA ILE A 62 2.49 0.60 -6.19
C ILE A 62 2.36 0.92 -4.70
N VAL A 63 2.82 0.02 -3.84
CA VAL A 63 2.71 0.17 -2.40
C VAL A 63 4.05 -0.16 -1.74
N ILE A 64 4.45 0.66 -0.78
CA ILE A 64 5.51 0.35 0.18
C ILE A 64 4.91 0.23 1.57
N ALA A 65 5.62 -0.42 2.49
CA ALA A 65 5.27 -0.45 3.90
C ALA A 65 5.74 0.83 4.59
N GLY A 66 4.99 1.31 5.58
CA GLY A 66 5.45 2.27 6.58
C GLY A 66 5.68 1.58 7.93
N ASN A 67 5.87 2.37 8.99
CA ASN A 67 6.14 1.84 10.33
C ASN A 67 4.90 1.22 11.00
N HIS A 68 3.71 1.34 10.41
CA HIS A 68 2.49 0.68 10.87
C HIS A 68 2.32 -0.75 10.34
N GLU A 69 3.03 -1.13 9.28
CA GLU A 69 2.94 -2.45 8.64
C GLU A 69 3.79 -3.51 9.37
N SER A 70 3.35 -3.86 10.57
CA SER A 70 4.04 -4.82 11.43
C SER A 70 4.24 -6.20 10.82
N GLY A 71 5.49 -6.67 10.78
CA GLY A 71 5.90 -7.97 10.24
C GLY A 71 6.25 -7.94 8.75
N PHE A 72 6.35 -6.76 8.13
CA PHE A 72 6.76 -6.61 6.74
C PHE A 72 8.29 -6.62 6.55
N GLU A 73 9.05 -6.23 7.57
CA GLU A 73 10.52 -6.27 7.54
C GLU A 73 11.04 -7.59 8.14
N GLY A 74 11.93 -8.29 7.42
CA GLY A 74 12.40 -9.64 7.81
C GLY A 74 13.30 -9.68 9.05
N ASN A 75 13.85 -8.54 9.44
CA ASN A 75 14.78 -8.33 10.56
C ASN A 75 14.13 -7.55 11.71
N GLU A 76 12.81 -7.45 11.71
CA GLU A 76 12.09 -6.70 12.72
C GLU A 76 12.19 -7.35 14.10
N ILE A 77 12.75 -6.62 15.05
CA ILE A 77 12.80 -7.04 16.45
C ILE A 77 11.47 -6.66 17.11
N TRP A 78 10.56 -7.63 17.17
CA TRP A 78 9.22 -7.48 17.73
C TRP A 78 9.22 -6.89 19.15
N THR A 79 10.22 -7.22 19.96
CA THR A 79 10.36 -6.74 21.35
C THR A 79 10.79 -5.28 21.47
N LEU A 80 11.36 -4.67 20.42
CA LEU A 80 11.74 -3.26 20.39
C LEU A 80 10.61 -2.35 19.89
N ARG A 81 9.48 -2.93 19.45
CA ARG A 81 8.31 -2.12 19.11
C ARG A 81 7.74 -1.48 20.37
N ASN A 82 7.24 -0.26 20.21
CA ASN A 82 6.46 0.44 21.25
C ASN A 82 5.52 -0.54 21.96
N LEU A 83 5.47 -0.51 23.30
CA LEU A 83 4.65 -1.42 24.13
C LEU A 83 3.19 -1.54 23.65
N LYS A 84 2.66 -0.51 22.96
CA LYS A 84 1.33 -0.49 22.34
C LYS A 84 1.13 -1.49 21.19
N ARG A 85 2.20 -1.94 20.54
CA ARG A 85 2.20 -2.76 19.32
C ARG A 85 2.75 -4.17 19.57
N ASN A 86 3.14 -4.46 20.82
CA ASN A 86 3.67 -5.75 21.20
C ASN A 86 2.62 -6.84 20.99
N GLY A 87 2.95 -7.88 20.22
CA GLY A 87 2.03 -8.96 19.85
C GLY A 87 1.07 -8.66 18.69
N LYS A 88 1.13 -7.47 18.08
CA LYS A 88 0.34 -7.13 16.88
C LYS A 88 1.18 -7.22 15.61
N GLY A 89 0.54 -7.51 14.49
CA GLY A 89 1.17 -7.59 13.18
C GLY A 89 0.98 -8.94 12.50
N THR A 90 1.54 -9.05 11.30
CA THR A 90 1.46 -10.25 10.48
C THR A 90 2.81 -10.53 9.84
N ASP A 91 3.46 -11.63 10.22
CA ASP A 91 4.70 -12.07 9.57
C ASP A 91 4.48 -12.19 8.06
N LYS A 92 5.33 -11.49 7.29
CA LYS A 92 5.28 -11.42 5.84
C LYS A 92 3.91 -10.99 5.32
N GLY A 93 3.28 -10.03 6.00
CA GLY A 93 1.97 -9.49 5.67
C GLY A 93 1.86 -9.00 4.22
N TYR A 94 2.97 -8.55 3.61
CA TYR A 94 3.04 -8.15 2.20
C TYR A 94 2.56 -9.24 1.23
N LYS A 95 2.62 -10.53 1.60
CA LYS A 95 2.13 -11.64 0.77
C LYS A 95 0.62 -11.59 0.51
N PHE A 96 -0.14 -10.84 1.32
CA PHE A 96 -1.58 -10.64 1.13
C PHE A 96 -1.92 -9.47 0.20
N LEU A 97 -0.92 -8.70 -0.25
CA LEU A 97 -1.08 -7.58 -1.17
C LEU A 97 -1.07 -8.06 -2.63
N THR A 98 -2.20 -8.62 -3.09
CA THR A 98 -2.33 -9.18 -4.44
C THR A 98 -2.85 -8.20 -5.49
N ASN A 99 -3.39 -7.06 -5.07
CA ASN A 99 -3.99 -6.05 -5.96
C ASN A 99 -3.05 -4.84 -6.23
N CYS A 100 -1.77 -4.99 -5.91
CA CYS A 100 -0.73 -4.00 -6.19
C CYS A 100 0.64 -4.65 -6.41
N ILE A 101 1.57 -3.83 -6.86
CA ILE A 101 3.00 -4.12 -6.86
C ILE A 101 3.55 -3.63 -5.52
N TYR A 102 3.86 -4.56 -4.63
CA TYR A 102 4.54 -4.24 -3.38
C TYR A 102 6.06 -4.17 -3.62
N LEU A 103 6.71 -3.15 -3.06
CA LEU A 103 8.17 -2.98 -3.15
C LEU A 103 8.79 -3.00 -1.74
N TYR A 104 9.88 -3.76 -1.60
CA TYR A 104 10.73 -3.79 -0.41
C TYR A 104 12.17 -4.03 -0.87
N ASP A 105 13.03 -3.01 -0.75
CA ASP A 105 14.40 -3.01 -1.28
C ASP A 105 14.49 -3.45 -2.76
N THR A 106 13.48 -3.07 -3.55
CA THR A 106 13.33 -3.44 -4.95
C THR A 106 12.73 -2.28 -5.74
N SER A 107 12.98 -2.26 -7.04
CA SER A 107 12.38 -1.31 -7.98
C SER A 107 11.52 -2.01 -9.02
N VAL A 108 10.59 -1.27 -9.63
CA VAL A 108 9.79 -1.73 -10.78
C VAL A 108 9.83 -0.70 -11.90
N THR A 109 9.85 -1.18 -13.16
CA THR A 109 9.65 -0.35 -14.35
C THR A 109 8.23 -0.56 -14.88
N VAL A 110 7.48 0.52 -15.03
CA VAL A 110 6.10 0.50 -15.56
C VAL A 110 6.08 1.12 -16.95
N ILE A 111 5.50 0.41 -17.92
CA ILE A 111 5.39 0.86 -19.31
C ILE A 111 3.91 1.08 -19.66
N LEU A 112 3.56 2.30 -20.07
CA LEU A 112 2.23 2.67 -20.51
C LEU A 112 2.22 2.80 -22.04
N LEU A 113 1.63 1.82 -22.72
CA LEU A 113 1.40 1.90 -24.16
C LEU A 113 0.19 2.82 -24.43
N SER A 114 0.42 3.84 -25.25
CA SER A 114 -0.65 4.65 -25.82
C SER A 114 -1.11 3.96 -27.11
N TYR A 115 -2.39 3.63 -27.22
CA TYR A 115 -3.02 3.26 -28.49
C TYR A 115 -3.63 4.49 -29.14
#